data_AF-D7B9N5-F1
#
_entry.id   AF-D7B9N5-F1
#
_cell.length_a   1.000
_cell.length_b   1.000
_cell.length_c   1.000
_cell.angle_alpha   90.00
_cell.angle_beta   90.00
_cell.angle_gamma   90.00
#
_symmetry.space_group_name_H-M   'P 1'
#
loop_
_entity.id
_entity.type
_entity.pdbx_description
1 polymer ?
#
loop_
_entity_poly.entity_id
_entity_poly.type
_entity_poly.pdbx_seq_one_letter_code
_entity_poly.pdbx_strand_id
1 'polypeptide(L)'
;MGALDTGDVVTLLAAVVAVAVCVRVGAESVRRVRGHRFDHPSALLDMEGQEEEHALRRGFLERRYALVETAGARVRGSVRPGAPGAAGDGLPGPVRVVDDLDRDLARLDAEEGRAVERSRAALAERRERAGRARSTARLLDLVCAGAAVLLAGAAVGTAVAAVL
;
A
#
# COMPACT_ATOMS: atom_id res chain seq x y z
N MET A 1 -12.41 -62.59 10.92
CA MET A 1 -11.22 -61.93 10.34
C MET A 1 -11.05 -62.46 8.92
N GLY A 2 -11.72 -61.84 7.95
CA GLY A 2 -11.52 -62.16 6.53
C GLY A 2 -10.28 -61.44 6.04
N ALA A 3 -9.43 -62.10 5.27
CA ALA A 3 -8.26 -61.47 4.65
C ALA A 3 -8.73 -60.42 3.64
N LEU A 4 -8.23 -59.18 3.76
CA LEU A 4 -8.42 -58.15 2.74
C LEU A 4 -7.89 -58.69 1.41
N ASP A 5 -8.77 -58.76 0.41
CA ASP A 5 -8.36 -59.20 -0.92
C ASP A 5 -7.48 -58.13 -1.55
N THR A 6 -6.58 -58.53 -2.43
CA THR A 6 -5.62 -57.63 -3.11
C THR A 6 -6.32 -56.47 -3.82
N GLY A 7 -7.56 -56.69 -4.30
CA GLY A 7 -8.41 -55.66 -4.91
C GLY A 7 -8.87 -54.56 -3.94
N ASP A 8 -9.11 -54.90 -2.66
CA ASP A 8 -9.50 -53.94 -1.63
C ASP A 8 -8.33 -53.05 -1.22
N VAL A 9 -7.12 -53.61 -1.18
CA VAL A 9 -5.90 -52.84 -0.90
C VAL A 9 -5.60 -51.84 -2.02
N VAL A 10 -5.75 -52.26 -3.28
CA VAL A 10 -5.50 -51.40 -4.45
C VAL A 10 -6.52 -50.26 -4.54
N THR A 11 -7.80 -50.55 -4.28
CA THR A 11 -8.85 -49.52 -4.27
C THR A 11 -8.69 -48.54 -3.11
N LEU A 12 -8.29 -48.99 -1.93
CA LEU A 12 -7.98 -48.12 -0.80
C LEU A 12 -6.80 -47.19 -1.11
N LEU A 13 -5.74 -47.72 -1.74
CA LEU A 13 -4.54 -46.96 -2.09
C LEU A 13 -4.85 -45.93 -3.19
N ALA A 14 -5.68 -46.30 -4.18
CA ALA A 14 -6.15 -45.37 -5.20
C ALA A 14 -7.00 -44.23 -4.61
N ALA A 15 -7.87 -44.53 -3.63
CA ALA A 15 -8.66 -43.52 -2.93
C ALA A 15 -7.78 -42.55 -2.12
N VAL A 16 -6.77 -43.05 -1.41
CA VAL A 16 -5.81 -42.22 -0.66
C VAL A 16 -5.02 -41.30 -1.60
N VAL A 17 -4.54 -41.83 -2.73
CA VAL A 17 -3.81 -41.04 -3.74
C VAL A 17 -4.71 -39.97 -4.36
N ALA A 18 -5.96 -40.30 -4.69
CA ALA A 18 -6.92 -39.34 -5.25
C ALA A 18 -7.22 -38.20 -4.26
N VAL A 19 -7.41 -38.51 -2.97
CA VAL A 19 -7.60 -37.50 -1.92
C VAL A 19 -6.36 -36.62 -1.78
N ALA A 20 -5.16 -37.21 -1.77
CA ALA A 20 -3.91 -36.45 -1.68
C ALA A 20 -3.72 -35.49 -2.87
N VAL A 21 -4.07 -35.92 -4.09
CA VAL A 21 -4.01 -35.09 -5.30
C VAL A 21 -5.05 -33.96 -5.22
N CYS A 22 -6.29 -34.26 -4.85
CA CYS A 22 -7.34 -33.24 -4.70
C CYS A 22 -6.98 -32.19 -3.63
N VAL A 23 -6.40 -32.60 -2.49
CA VAL A 23 -5.92 -31.67 -1.45
C VAL A 23 -4.78 -30.80 -1.98
N ARG A 24 -3.83 -31.38 -2.73
CA ARG A 24 -2.69 -30.64 -3.29
C ARG A 24 -3.12 -29.64 -4.36
N VAL A 25 -3.98 -30.05 -5.29
CA VAL A 25 -4.52 -29.19 -6.36
C VAL A 25 -5.43 -28.11 -5.76
N GLY A 26 -6.22 -28.45 -4.74
CA GLY A 26 -6.98 -27.49 -3.95
C GLY A 26 -6.05 -26.45 -3.29
N ALA A 27 -4.96 -26.89 -2.67
CA ALA A 27 -3.99 -25.98 -2.05
C ALA A 27 -3.28 -25.07 -3.07
N GLU A 28 -2.94 -25.58 -4.26
CA GLU A 28 -2.30 -24.81 -5.34
C GLU A 28 -3.24 -23.78 -5.99
N SER A 29 -4.47 -24.18 -6.29
CA SER A 29 -5.49 -23.29 -6.87
C SER A 29 -5.86 -22.16 -5.91
N VAL A 30 -6.01 -22.51 -4.64
CA VAL A 30 -6.21 -21.56 -3.55
C VAL A 30 -5.01 -20.61 -3.41
N ARG A 31 -3.76 -21.10 -3.47
CA ARG A 31 -2.56 -20.23 -3.49
C ARG A 31 -2.56 -19.25 -4.65
N ARG A 32 -2.90 -19.68 -5.87
CA ARG A 32 -2.93 -18.81 -7.07
C ARG A 32 -4.00 -17.72 -6.99
N VAL A 33 -5.23 -18.07 -6.60
CA VAL A 33 -6.33 -17.10 -6.44
C VAL A 33 -6.04 -16.14 -5.27
N ARG A 34 -5.35 -16.61 -4.23
CA ARG A 34 -5.00 -15.80 -3.06
C ARG A 34 -3.83 -14.84 -3.30
N GLY A 35 -2.81 -15.21 -4.08
CA GLY A 35 -1.76 -14.27 -4.51
C GLY A 35 -2.38 -13.02 -5.15
N HIS A 36 -3.33 -13.21 -6.06
CA HIS A 36 -4.07 -12.10 -6.67
C HIS A 36 -4.96 -11.29 -5.72
N ARG A 37 -5.44 -11.87 -4.61
CA ARG A 37 -6.34 -11.15 -3.67
C ARG A 37 -5.59 -10.44 -2.54
N PHE A 38 -4.42 -10.95 -2.14
CA PHE A 38 -3.62 -10.39 -1.05
C PHE A 38 -2.46 -9.51 -1.51
N ASP A 39 -1.87 -9.80 -2.68
CA ASP A 39 -0.74 -9.03 -3.21
C ASP A 39 -1.21 -7.79 -3.97
N HIS A 40 -2.38 -7.86 -4.61
CA HIS A 40 -2.92 -6.78 -5.44
C HIS A 40 -3.30 -5.51 -4.65
N PRO A 41 -4.00 -5.57 -3.49
CA PRO A 41 -4.22 -4.38 -2.68
C PRO A 41 -2.94 -3.83 -2.03
N SER A 42 -1.88 -4.64 -1.83
CA SER A 42 -0.55 -4.11 -1.45
C SER A 42 0.07 -3.26 -2.53
N ALA A 43 0.02 -3.78 -3.76
CA ALA A 43 0.73 -3.19 -4.88
C ALA A 43 0.11 -1.83 -5.23
N LEU A 44 -1.20 -1.69 -5.00
CA LEU A 44 -1.91 -0.42 -5.15
C LEU A 44 -1.53 0.61 -4.09
N LEU A 45 -1.23 0.20 -2.84
CA LEU A 45 -0.83 1.15 -1.78
C LEU A 45 0.45 1.92 -2.13
N ASP A 46 1.40 1.28 -2.82
CA ASP A 46 2.62 1.96 -3.24
C ASP A 46 2.35 2.98 -4.36
N MET A 47 1.43 2.66 -5.28
CA MET A 47 1.02 3.60 -6.32
C MET A 47 0.19 4.75 -5.76
N GLU A 48 -0.79 4.47 -4.89
CA GLU A 48 -1.58 5.49 -4.19
C GLU A 48 -0.67 6.42 -3.38
N GLY A 49 0.32 5.87 -2.67
CA GLY A 49 1.30 6.66 -1.94
C GLY A 49 2.16 7.56 -2.84
N GLN A 50 2.55 7.07 -4.02
CA GLN A 50 3.28 7.86 -5.01
C GLN A 50 2.40 8.97 -5.59
N GLU A 51 1.15 8.67 -5.94
CA GLU A 51 0.19 9.65 -6.43
C GLU A 51 -0.09 10.75 -5.40
N GLU A 52 -0.29 10.39 -4.14
CA GLU A 52 -0.46 11.33 -3.03
C GLU A 52 0.80 12.22 -2.85
N GLU A 53 2.02 11.64 -2.85
CA GLU A 53 3.26 12.42 -2.73
C GLU A 53 3.46 13.34 -3.95
N HIS A 54 3.15 12.88 -5.17
CA HIS A 54 3.23 13.68 -6.39
C HIS A 54 2.23 14.83 -6.40
N ALA A 55 0.97 14.58 -6.01
CA ALA A 55 -0.06 15.61 -5.90
C ALA A 55 0.33 16.67 -4.86
N LEU A 56 0.88 16.23 -3.72
CA LEU A 56 1.37 17.12 -2.67
C LEU A 56 2.51 18.01 -3.18
N ARG A 57 3.54 17.42 -3.79
CA ARG A 57 4.66 18.18 -4.39
C ARG A 57 4.20 19.16 -5.47
N ARG A 58 3.24 18.76 -6.31
CA ARG A 58 2.65 19.65 -7.32
C ARG A 58 1.97 20.86 -6.68
N GLY A 59 1.19 20.67 -5.61
CA GLY A 59 0.57 21.78 -4.87
C GLY A 59 1.58 22.71 -4.19
N PHE A 60 2.75 22.22 -3.77
CA PHE A 60 3.84 23.08 -3.29
C PHE A 60 4.54 23.85 -4.42
N LEU A 61 4.72 23.23 -5.58
CA LEU A 61 5.26 23.91 -6.76
C LEU A 61 4.34 25.05 -7.23
N GLU A 62 3.03 24.82 -7.30
CA GLU A 62 2.05 25.84 -7.65
C GLU A 62 2.11 27.04 -6.69
N ARG A 63 2.24 26.78 -5.38
CA ARG A 63 2.41 27.85 -4.38
C ARG A 63 3.73 28.60 -4.55
N ARG A 64 4.84 27.92 -4.85
CA ARG A 64 6.12 28.58 -5.17
C ARG A 64 5.99 29.52 -6.36
N TYR A 65 5.35 29.06 -7.44
CA TYR A 65 5.10 29.91 -8.61
C TYR A 65 4.26 31.14 -8.26
N ALA A 66 3.19 30.98 -7.47
CA ALA A 66 2.35 32.11 -7.04
C ALA A 66 3.14 33.12 -6.19
N LEU A 67 4.01 32.67 -5.28
CA LEU A 67 4.87 33.57 -4.49
C LEU A 67 5.83 34.37 -5.39
N VAL A 68 6.49 33.71 -6.34
CA VAL A 68 7.39 34.37 -7.29
C VAL A 68 6.63 35.35 -8.19
N GLU A 69 5.45 34.98 -8.68
CA GLU A 69 4.62 35.83 -9.53
C GLU A 69 4.17 37.10 -8.78
N THR A 70 3.67 36.94 -7.55
CA THR A 70 3.22 38.07 -6.74
C THR A 70 4.37 39.00 -6.35
N ALA A 71 5.53 38.46 -5.98
CA ALA A 71 6.73 39.25 -5.72
C ALA A 71 7.19 40.00 -6.98
N GLY A 72 7.22 39.32 -8.14
CA GLY A 72 7.54 39.93 -9.42
C GLY A 72 6.62 41.08 -9.80
N ALA A 73 5.31 40.96 -9.53
CA ALA A 73 4.35 42.04 -9.75
C ALA A 73 4.64 43.26 -8.86
N ARG A 74 4.97 43.05 -7.58
CA ARG A 74 5.33 44.13 -6.65
C ARG A 74 6.61 44.85 -7.08
N VAL A 75 7.65 44.11 -7.47
CA VAL A 75 8.90 44.69 -7.98
C VAL A 75 8.64 45.53 -9.23
N ARG A 76 7.92 44.99 -10.23
CA ARG A 76 7.57 45.75 -11.45
C ARG A 76 6.75 47.00 -11.15
N GLY A 77 5.83 46.95 -10.19
CA GLY A 77 5.05 48.10 -9.74
C GLY A 77 5.93 49.20 -9.13
N SER A 78 6.95 48.83 -8.35
CA SER A 78 7.88 49.76 -7.70
C SER A 78 8.89 50.43 -8.66
N VAL A 79 9.17 49.83 -9.81
CA VAL A 79 10.18 50.30 -10.78
C VAL A 79 9.60 51.24 -11.85
N ARG A 80 8.27 51.39 -11.94
CA ARG A 80 7.62 52.18 -13.01
C ARG A 80 7.97 53.68 -12.88
N PRO A 81 8.76 54.27 -13.79
CA PRO A 81 9.15 55.67 -13.67
C PRO A 81 7.97 56.58 -14.02
N GLY A 82 7.67 57.56 -13.16
CA GLY A 82 6.73 58.65 -13.47
C GLY A 82 5.30 58.52 -12.94
N ALA A 83 5.02 57.69 -11.93
CA ALA A 83 3.75 57.78 -11.21
C ALA A 83 3.71 59.06 -10.34
N PRO A 84 2.85 60.05 -10.63
CA PRO A 84 2.76 61.26 -9.83
C PRO A 84 2.02 60.92 -8.53
N GLY A 85 2.76 60.80 -7.42
CA GLY A 85 2.17 60.68 -6.08
C GLY A 85 2.95 59.91 -5.00
N ALA A 86 4.02 59.17 -5.30
CA ALA A 86 4.59 58.24 -4.31
C ALA A 86 5.74 58.83 -3.46
N ALA A 87 5.52 59.98 -2.82
CA ALA A 87 6.22 60.32 -1.59
C ALA A 87 5.28 60.02 -0.42
N GLY A 88 5.03 58.74 -0.11
CA GLY A 88 4.23 58.37 1.07
C GLY A 88 3.58 56.98 1.11
N ASP A 89 3.18 56.38 -0.02
CA ASP A 89 2.31 55.19 0.04
C ASP A 89 3.08 53.86 0.12
N GLY A 90 3.54 53.52 1.33
CA GLY A 90 3.47 52.20 1.98
C GLY A 90 4.07 50.94 1.34
N LEU A 91 4.53 50.97 0.08
CA LEU A 91 5.00 49.78 -0.62
C LEU A 91 6.48 49.50 -0.30
N PRO A 92 6.84 48.26 0.09
CA PRO A 92 8.21 47.89 0.39
C PRO A 92 9.09 48.02 -0.87
N GLY A 93 10.30 48.56 -0.69
CA GLY A 93 11.28 48.68 -1.77
C GLY A 93 11.67 47.31 -2.35
N PRO A 94 12.24 47.26 -3.58
CA PRO A 94 12.52 46.02 -4.31
C PRO A 94 13.36 45.00 -3.52
N VAL A 95 14.37 45.46 -2.78
CA VAL A 95 15.24 44.61 -1.94
C VAL A 95 14.42 43.90 -0.87
N ARG A 96 13.54 44.64 -0.18
CA ARG A 96 12.68 44.09 0.87
C ARG A 96 11.67 43.07 0.32
N VAL A 97 11.17 43.27 -0.91
CA VAL A 97 10.31 42.28 -1.58
C VAL A 97 11.05 40.97 -1.87
N VAL A 98 12.33 41.04 -2.25
CA VAL A 98 13.15 39.85 -2.47
C VAL A 98 13.46 39.14 -1.15
N ASP A 99 13.80 39.88 -0.09
CA ASP A 99 14.04 39.30 1.24
C ASP A 99 12.79 38.62 1.81
N ASP A 100 11.61 39.23 1.62
CA ASP A 100 10.34 38.64 2.04
C ASP A 100 10.00 37.38 1.20
N LEU A 101 10.28 37.41 -0.11
CA LEU A 101 10.13 36.22 -0.98
C LEU A 101 11.06 35.08 -0.54
N ASP A 102 12.33 35.35 -0.26
CA ASP A 102 13.28 34.34 0.19
C ASP A 102 12.83 33.70 1.51
N ARG A 103 12.37 34.52 2.46
CA ARG A 103 11.81 34.04 3.72
C ARG A 103 10.57 33.18 3.51
N ASP A 104 9.67 33.58 2.62
CA ASP A 104 8.43 32.84 2.35
C ASP A 104 8.71 31.51 1.61
N LEU A 105 9.67 31.51 0.68
CA LEU A 105 10.14 30.28 0.02
C LEU A 105 10.80 29.31 1.02
N ALA A 106 11.67 29.81 1.90
CA ALA A 106 12.31 28.98 2.92
C ALA A 106 11.28 28.37 3.90
N ARG A 107 10.24 29.13 4.27
CA ARG A 107 9.12 28.61 5.06
C ARG A 107 8.34 27.53 4.32
N LEU A 108 8.06 27.76 3.03
CA LEU A 108 7.32 26.82 2.21
C LEU A 108 8.09 25.51 1.99
N ASP A 109 9.41 25.56 1.80
CA ASP A 109 10.28 24.38 1.70
C ASP A 109 10.30 23.59 3.02
N ALA A 110 10.36 24.29 4.16
CA ALA A 110 10.27 23.66 5.48
C ALA A 110 8.90 23.02 5.75
N GLU A 111 7.81 23.60 5.23
CA GLU A 111 6.47 23.02 5.27
C GLU A 111 6.35 21.80 4.36
N GLU A 112 6.92 21.85 3.15
CA GLU A 112 6.96 20.73 2.21
C GLU A 112 7.66 19.53 2.82
N GLY A 113 8.88 19.73 3.35
CA GLY A 113 9.63 18.65 4.01
C GLY A 113 8.83 17.99 5.13
N ARG A 114 8.19 18.78 6.01
CA ARG A 114 7.34 18.24 7.08
C ARG A 114 6.08 17.55 6.57
N ALA A 115 5.51 17.98 5.46
CA ALA A 115 4.33 17.36 4.87
C ALA A 115 4.67 16.03 4.18
N VAL A 116 5.78 15.99 3.44
CA VAL A 116 6.30 14.77 2.80
C VAL A 116 6.66 13.72 3.85
N GLU A 117 7.38 14.09 4.91
CA GLU A 117 7.73 13.14 5.97
C GLU A 117 6.51 12.58 6.69
N ARG A 118 5.49 13.41 6.95
CA ARG A 118 4.21 12.93 7.52
C ARG A 118 3.49 11.96 6.59
N SER A 119 3.45 12.25 5.29
CA SER A 119 2.86 11.35 4.28
C SER A 119 3.60 10.01 4.23
N ARG A 120 4.94 10.03 4.21
CA ARG A 120 5.78 8.83 4.22
C ARG A 120 5.59 8.00 5.49
N ALA A 121 5.51 8.63 6.65
CA ALA A 121 5.25 7.95 7.92
C ALA A 121 3.87 7.26 7.92
N ALA A 122 2.83 7.95 7.44
CA ALA A 122 1.49 7.37 7.31
C ALA A 122 1.47 6.18 6.33
N LEU A 123 2.19 6.28 5.21
CA LEU A 123 2.31 5.20 4.24
C LEU A 123 3.05 3.99 4.83
N ALA A 124 4.14 4.22 5.57
CA ALA A 124 4.87 3.16 6.27
C ALA A 124 3.99 2.43 7.29
N GLU A 125 3.19 3.16 8.06
CA GLU A 125 2.26 2.57 9.02
C GLU A 125 1.16 1.75 8.31
N ARG A 126 0.61 2.23 7.19
CA ARG A 126 -0.33 1.48 6.36
C ARG A 126 0.30 0.20 5.80
N ARG A 127 1.55 0.26 5.32
CA ARG A 127 2.30 -0.92 4.87
C ARG A 127 2.48 -1.94 5.98
N GLU A 128 2.81 -1.49 7.18
CA GLU A 128 2.99 -2.38 8.32
C GLU A 128 1.68 -3.07 8.72
N ARG A 129 0.57 -2.32 8.80
CA ARG A 129 -0.76 -2.89 9.06
C ARG A 129 -1.16 -3.90 7.98
N ALA A 130 -0.92 -3.59 6.71
CA ALA A 130 -1.19 -4.50 5.61
C ALA A 130 -0.32 -5.77 5.69
N GLY A 131 0.96 -5.63 6.05
CA GLY A 131 1.87 -6.75 6.29
C GLY A 131 1.39 -7.64 7.44
N ARG A 132 0.97 -7.06 8.56
CA ARG A 132 0.38 -7.78 9.69
C ARG A 132 -0.88 -8.54 9.29
N ALA A 133 -1.81 -7.89 8.58
CA ALA A 133 -3.02 -8.53 8.08
C ALA A 133 -2.74 -9.69 7.11
N ARG A 134 -1.70 -9.59 6.26
CA ARG A 134 -1.27 -10.71 5.42
C ARG A 134 -0.71 -11.86 6.26
N SER A 135 0.09 -11.56 7.28
CA SER A 135 0.68 -12.60 8.14
C SER A 135 -0.39 -13.38 8.92
N THR A 136 -1.41 -12.69 9.44
CA THR A 136 -2.54 -13.33 10.15
C THR A 136 -3.41 -14.14 9.20
N ALA A 137 -3.71 -13.61 8.01
CA ALA A 137 -4.45 -14.36 6.98
C ALA A 137 -3.71 -15.65 6.58
N ARG A 138 -2.38 -15.60 6.39
CA ARG A 138 -1.55 -16.78 6.11
C ARG A 138 -1.61 -17.81 7.23
N LEU A 139 -1.61 -17.37 8.49
CA LEU A 139 -1.73 -18.25 9.65
C LEU A 139 -3.10 -18.96 9.70
N LEU A 140 -4.19 -18.22 9.54
CA LEU A 140 -5.54 -18.78 9.52
C LEU A 140 -5.72 -19.78 8.38
N ASP A 141 -5.13 -19.50 7.22
CA ASP A 141 -5.15 -20.40 6.08
C ASP A 141 -4.41 -21.71 6.35
N LEU A 142 -3.24 -21.66 7.00
CA LEU A 142 -2.50 -22.86 7.41
C LEU A 142 -3.30 -23.70 8.40
N VAL A 143 -3.98 -23.06 9.35
CA VAL A 143 -4.86 -23.73 10.32
C VAL A 143 -6.04 -24.40 9.62
N CYS A 144 -6.72 -23.70 8.71
CA CYS A 144 -7.84 -24.25 7.96
C CYS A 144 -7.42 -25.43 7.05
N ALA A 145 -6.28 -25.32 6.37
CA ALA A 145 -5.73 -26.41 5.57
C ALA A 145 -5.35 -27.61 6.46
N GLY A 146 -4.70 -27.36 7.60
CA GLY A 146 -4.39 -28.41 8.58
C GLY A 146 -5.64 -29.10 9.12
N ALA A 147 -6.68 -28.35 9.46
CA ALA A 147 -7.96 -28.88 9.92
C ALA A 147 -8.65 -29.73 8.85
N ALA A 148 -8.64 -29.28 7.59
CA ALA A 148 -9.21 -30.05 6.47
C ALA A 148 -8.47 -31.38 6.26
N VAL A 149 -7.14 -31.40 6.37
CA VAL A 149 -6.33 -32.62 6.30
C VAL A 149 -6.64 -33.55 7.46
N LEU A 150 -6.75 -33.04 8.68
CA LEU A 150 -7.11 -33.85 9.86
C LEU A 150 -8.51 -34.45 9.73
N LEU A 151 -9.50 -33.68 9.25
CA LEU A 151 -10.86 -34.18 9.02
C LEU A 151 -10.90 -35.24 7.91
N ALA A 152 -10.17 -35.04 6.81
CA ALA A 152 -10.05 -36.05 5.76
C ALA A 152 -9.36 -37.33 6.29
N GLY A 153 -8.28 -37.19 7.05
CA GLY A 153 -7.59 -38.31 7.68
C GLY A 153 -8.47 -39.07 8.68
N ALA A 154 -9.26 -38.36 9.49
CA ALA A 154 -10.22 -38.96 10.41
C ALA A 154 -11.34 -39.71 9.67
N ALA A 155 -11.89 -39.13 8.59
CA ALA A 155 -12.92 -39.77 7.79
C ALA A 155 -12.44 -41.04 7.08
N VAL A 156 -11.18 -41.05 6.61
CA VAL A 156 -10.55 -42.25 6.04
C VAL A 156 -10.30 -43.29 7.14
N GLY A 157 -9.81 -42.86 8.31
CA GLY A 157 -9.58 -43.75 9.45
C GLY A 157 -10.86 -44.42 9.96
N THR A 158 -11.97 -43.68 10.04
CA THR A 158 -13.27 -44.24 10.42
C THR A 158 -13.84 -45.17 9.36
N ALA A 159 -13.67 -44.85 8.07
CA ALA A 159 -14.08 -45.73 6.98
C ALA A 159 -13.30 -47.05 6.98
N VAL A 160 -11.98 -47.01 7.22
CA VAL A 160 -11.14 -48.22 7.35
C VAL A 160 -11.54 -49.05 8.59
N ALA A 161 -11.77 -48.40 9.74
CA ALA A 161 -12.19 -49.08 10.96
C ALA A 161 -13.59 -49.70 10.86
N ALA A 162 -14.45 -49.19 9.97
CA ALA A 162 -15.77 -49.76 9.71
C ALA A 162 -15.74 -50.96 8.73
N VAL A 163 -14.64 -51.11 7.98
CA VAL A 163 -14.43 -52.21 7.01
C VAL A 163 -13.62 -53.38 7.61
N LEU A 164 -12.79 -53.12 8.63
CA LEU A 164 -12.08 -54.13 9.43
C LEU A 164 -12.97 -54.81 10.47
#